data_AF-A0A815CCL6-F1
#
_entry.id   AF-A0A815CCL6-F1
#
_cell.length_a   1.000
_cell.length_b   1.000
_cell.length_c   1.000
_cell.angle_alpha   90.00
_cell.angle_beta   90.00
_cell.angle_gamma   90.00
#
_symmetry.space_group_name_H-M   'P 1'
#
loop_
_entity.id
_entity.type
_entity.pdbx_description
1 polymer ?
#
loop_
_entity_poly.entity_id
_entity_poly.type
_entity_poly.pdbx_seq_one_letter_code
_entity_poly.pdbx_strand_id
1 'polypeptide(L)'
;MTDASQSPLVVVVSGGGPVGLTFSLNLVMMMGEHVKIIIYEGRWFVDEDSITRWQDEEQGKTRRDQVVTLQDHVIQQMPPYIQKGLFENYDERVWPTSRNIPIREVEDRLFALIEPFVQSGQIELVAEALQEQTERLIKGDFDMLIGADGSNSFVRRYCNIPMISEGVEYACGVAYQIPAHVPPSEEPLHQALNCVLTVAQTRYLVNSSSSRRGYLNIRLIQDEYEELRGRLQEFQHRNESLDLLDVNKCPNSSLVWTIVRQGLEFFKISPKYVFRVLPIEINVRHASIVVRELRFEIQEDKDEKASSVQKAGGRKQYKTA
;
A
#
# COMPACT_ATOMS: atom_id res chain seq x y z
N MET A 1 -40.36 12.27 -22.70
CA MET A 1 -39.21 11.61 -23.37
C MET A 1 -38.22 11.29 -22.27
N THR A 2 -38.27 10.05 -21.79
CA THR A 2 -37.30 9.50 -20.83
C THR A 2 -36.00 9.31 -21.58
N ASP A 3 -34.99 10.08 -21.19
CA ASP A 3 -33.64 9.97 -21.74
C ASP A 3 -33.14 8.53 -21.57
N ALA A 4 -32.56 7.95 -22.63
CA ALA A 4 -32.04 6.59 -22.58
C ALA A 4 -31.00 6.52 -21.45
N SER A 5 -31.25 5.66 -20.47
CA SER A 5 -30.39 5.44 -19.31
C SER A 5 -28.95 5.22 -19.78
N GLN A 6 -28.08 6.23 -19.62
CA GLN A 6 -26.66 6.05 -19.83
C GLN A 6 -26.21 4.94 -18.88
N SER A 7 -25.65 3.87 -19.45
CA SER A 7 -25.02 2.80 -18.67
C SER A 7 -24.00 3.42 -17.73
N PRO A 8 -23.91 2.97 -16.47
CA PRO A 8 -22.96 3.51 -15.52
C PRO A 8 -21.53 3.32 -16.05
N LEU A 9 -20.66 4.27 -15.75
CA LEU A 9 -19.24 4.18 -16.04
C LEU A 9 -18.66 2.98 -15.27
N VAL A 10 -18.04 2.03 -15.98
CA VAL A 10 -17.44 0.84 -15.38
C VAL A 10 -15.95 1.08 -15.17
N VAL A 11 -15.52 1.12 -13.91
CA VAL A 11 -14.14 1.41 -13.51
C VAL A 11 -13.51 0.18 -12.86
N VAL A 12 -12.38 -0.27 -13.40
CA VAL A 12 -11.58 -1.35 -12.83
C VAL A 12 -10.39 -0.78 -12.08
N VAL A 13 -10.21 -1.18 -10.83
CA VAL A 13 -9.12 -0.72 -9.96
C VAL A 13 -8.23 -1.90 -9.59
N SER A 14 -6.95 -1.84 -9.98
CA SER A 14 -5.92 -2.78 -9.53
C SER A 14 -5.30 -2.28 -8.22
N GLY A 15 -5.59 -2.94 -7.11
CA GLY A 15 -5.09 -2.60 -5.79
C GLY A 15 -6.18 -2.04 -4.87
N GLY A 16 -6.41 -2.73 -3.75
CA GLY A 16 -7.38 -2.38 -2.71
C GLY A 16 -6.73 -1.75 -1.47
N GLY A 17 -5.48 -1.28 -1.57
CA GLY A 17 -4.83 -0.52 -0.50
C GLY A 17 -5.44 0.87 -0.29
N PRO A 18 -4.82 1.70 0.58
CA PRO A 18 -5.34 3.02 0.94
C PRO A 18 -5.67 3.91 -0.27
N VAL A 19 -4.82 3.90 -1.29
CA VAL A 19 -5.01 4.68 -2.53
C VAL A 19 -6.22 4.19 -3.31
N GLY A 20 -6.35 2.89 -3.55
CA GLY A 20 -7.43 2.32 -4.35
C GLY A 20 -8.79 2.46 -3.68
N LEU A 21 -8.87 2.20 -2.37
CA LEU A 21 -10.10 2.39 -1.59
C LEU A 21 -10.50 3.86 -1.52
N THR A 22 -9.55 4.76 -1.26
CA THR A 22 -9.85 6.20 -1.19
C THR A 22 -10.30 6.73 -2.55
N PHE A 23 -9.66 6.34 -3.65
CA PHE A 23 -10.09 6.67 -5.02
C PHE A 23 -11.53 6.19 -5.26
N SER A 24 -11.82 4.93 -4.95
CA SER A 24 -13.13 4.32 -5.21
C SER A 24 -14.25 5.00 -4.40
N LEU A 25 -13.99 5.27 -3.12
CA LEU A 25 -14.91 6.01 -2.25
C LEU A 25 -15.16 7.44 -2.76
N ASN A 26 -14.11 8.15 -3.17
CA ASN A 26 -14.26 9.48 -3.76
C ASN A 26 -15.15 9.44 -5.00
N LEU A 27 -14.85 8.52 -5.93
CA LEU A 27 -15.53 8.46 -7.21
C LEU A 27 -17.00 8.06 -7.06
N VAL A 28 -17.30 7.05 -6.23
CA VAL A 28 -18.69 6.63 -6.00
C VAL A 28 -19.51 7.71 -5.30
N MET A 29 -18.91 8.47 -4.37
CA MET A 29 -19.59 9.59 -3.73
C MET A 29 -19.84 10.76 -4.68
N MET A 30 -18.94 10.98 -5.64
CA MET A 30 -19.09 12.04 -6.65
C MET A 30 -20.10 11.68 -7.74
N MET A 31 -20.12 10.43 -8.19
CA MET A 31 -20.92 9.99 -9.34
C MET A 31 -22.21 9.27 -8.97
N GLY A 32 -22.36 8.81 -7.72
CA GLY A 32 -23.53 8.07 -7.27
C GLY A 32 -23.80 6.85 -8.14
N GLU A 33 -25.04 6.71 -8.61
CA GLU A 33 -25.50 5.58 -9.42
C GLU A 33 -24.91 5.56 -10.84
N HIS A 34 -24.20 6.60 -11.26
CA HIS A 34 -23.59 6.71 -12.59
C HIS A 34 -22.23 6.02 -12.71
N VAL A 35 -21.77 5.32 -11.68
CA VAL A 35 -20.51 4.56 -11.70
C VAL A 35 -20.69 3.18 -11.07
N LYS A 36 -20.05 2.18 -11.68
CA LYS A 36 -19.81 0.85 -11.09
C LYS A 36 -18.30 0.64 -10.98
N ILE A 37 -17.80 0.32 -9.80
CA ILE A 37 -16.37 0.15 -9.54
C ILE A 37 -16.08 -1.31 -9.19
N ILE A 38 -15.06 -1.91 -9.78
CA ILE A 38 -14.58 -3.26 -9.45
C ILE A 38 -13.14 -3.15 -8.96
N ILE A 39 -12.87 -3.61 -7.74
CA ILE A 39 -11.56 -3.51 -7.09
C ILE A 39 -10.95 -4.90 -6.95
N TYR A 40 -9.76 -5.08 -7.53
CA TYR A 40 -8.96 -6.30 -7.42
C TYR A 40 -7.86 -6.13 -6.38
N GLU A 41 -7.79 -7.01 -5.38
CA GLU A 41 -6.74 -7.00 -4.37
C GLU A 41 -6.37 -8.42 -3.94
N GLY A 42 -5.15 -8.84 -4.28
CA GLY A 42 -4.62 -10.18 -3.94
C GLY A 42 -4.21 -10.35 -2.47
N ARG A 43 -4.37 -9.31 -1.64
CA ARG A 43 -4.23 -9.39 -0.17
C ARG A 43 -5.56 -9.55 0.54
N TRP A 44 -6.67 -9.70 -0.18
CA TRP A 44 -7.93 -10.08 0.42
C TRP A 44 -8.15 -11.59 0.34
N PHE A 45 -9.06 -12.08 1.16
CA PHE A 45 -9.65 -13.41 1.04
C PHE A 45 -11.14 -13.30 1.33
N VAL A 46 -11.91 -14.28 0.87
CA VAL A 46 -13.33 -14.42 1.23
C VAL A 46 -13.42 -15.46 2.33
N ASP A 47 -13.99 -15.09 3.47
CA ASP A 47 -14.17 -16.01 4.60
C ASP A 47 -15.34 -16.99 4.37
N GLU A 48 -15.58 -17.88 5.34
CA GLU A 48 -16.66 -18.88 5.28
C GLU A 48 -18.06 -18.24 5.19
N ASP A 49 -18.20 -17.01 5.70
CA ASP A 49 -19.44 -16.23 5.67
C ASP A 49 -19.60 -15.41 4.35
N SER A 50 -18.74 -15.65 3.35
CA SER A 50 -18.69 -14.89 2.09
C SER A 50 -18.35 -13.40 2.27
N ILE A 51 -17.70 -13.04 3.37
CA ILE A 51 -17.26 -11.67 3.65
C ILE A 51 -15.81 -11.52 3.19
N THR A 52 -15.54 -10.47 2.40
CA THR A 52 -14.18 -10.15 1.99
C THR A 52 -13.42 -9.53 3.16
N ARG A 53 -12.23 -10.05 3.48
CA ARG A 53 -11.37 -9.58 4.58
C ARG A 53 -9.93 -9.44 4.14
N TRP A 54 -9.18 -8.61 4.87
CA TRP A 54 -7.74 -8.53 4.76
C TRP A 54 -7.07 -9.81 5.27
N GLN A 55 -6.12 -10.31 4.49
CA GLN A 55 -5.16 -11.32 4.95
C GLN A 55 -4.38 -10.82 6.18
N ASP A 56 -4.06 -11.73 7.09
CA ASP A 56 -3.46 -11.44 8.39
C ASP A 56 -1.93 -11.69 8.42
N GLU A 57 -1.34 -11.52 9.62
CA GLU A 57 0.10 -11.72 9.86
C GLU A 57 0.53 -13.19 9.69
N GLU A 58 -0.35 -14.16 9.98
CA GLU A 58 -0.07 -15.59 9.79
C GLU A 58 0.16 -15.93 8.31
N GLN A 59 -0.37 -15.09 7.42
CA GLN A 59 -0.24 -15.21 5.96
C GLN A 59 0.93 -14.38 5.38
N GLY A 60 1.83 -13.88 6.24
CA GLY A 60 3.14 -13.34 5.84
C GLY A 60 3.16 -11.88 5.35
N LYS A 61 2.08 -11.12 5.55
CA LYS A 61 1.95 -9.74 5.03
C LYS A 61 2.10 -8.66 6.12
N THR A 62 3.34 -8.48 6.56
CA THR A 62 3.77 -7.67 7.71
C THR A 62 3.79 -6.14 7.51
N ARG A 63 3.48 -5.65 6.30
CA ARG A 63 3.52 -4.21 5.97
C ARG A 63 2.45 -3.39 6.71
N ARG A 64 1.33 -4.01 7.11
CA ARG A 64 0.18 -3.34 7.73
C ARG A 64 0.51 -2.72 9.10
N ASP A 65 1.57 -3.20 9.76
CA ASP A 65 2.03 -2.66 11.05
C ASP A 65 2.73 -1.32 10.98
N GLN A 66 3.13 -0.88 9.79
CA GLN A 66 3.84 0.38 9.63
C GLN A 66 2.93 1.55 9.97
N VAL A 67 3.54 2.62 10.48
CA VAL A 67 2.86 3.88 10.75
C VAL A 67 3.17 4.85 9.62
N VAL A 68 2.12 5.44 9.04
CA VAL A 68 2.25 6.46 8.00
C VAL A 68 1.94 7.83 8.57
N THR A 69 2.63 8.84 8.05
CA THR A 69 2.34 10.25 8.31
C THR A 69 1.48 10.80 7.18
N LEU A 70 0.23 11.14 7.47
CA LEU A 70 -0.70 11.75 6.53
C LEU A 70 -0.74 13.26 6.73
N GLN A 71 -0.43 14.01 5.66
CA GLN A 71 -0.45 15.46 5.68
C GLN A 71 -1.88 16.00 5.65
N ASP A 72 -2.16 17.03 6.45
CA ASP A 72 -3.47 17.64 6.60
C ASP A 72 -4.01 18.14 5.25
N HIS A 73 -3.16 18.66 4.37
CA HIS A 73 -3.60 19.11 3.05
C HIS A 73 -4.09 17.96 2.15
N VAL A 74 -3.56 16.73 2.32
CA VAL A 74 -4.04 15.54 1.58
C VAL A 74 -5.37 15.09 2.15
N ILE A 75 -5.48 15.10 3.48
CA ILE A 75 -6.72 14.73 4.19
C ILE A 75 -7.86 15.69 3.80
N GLN A 76 -7.58 16.98 3.72
CA GLN A 76 -8.55 18.03 3.34
C GLN A 76 -9.08 17.89 1.90
N GLN A 77 -8.37 17.17 1.03
CA GLN A 77 -8.85 16.86 -0.33
C GLN A 77 -9.88 15.73 -0.36
N MET A 78 -10.02 14.96 0.72
CA MET A 78 -10.98 13.87 0.81
C MET A 78 -12.38 14.38 1.20
N PRO A 79 -13.47 13.68 0.86
CA PRO A 79 -14.82 14.04 1.30
C PRO A 79 -14.94 13.94 2.83
N PRO A 80 -15.79 14.77 3.48
CA PRO A 80 -15.98 14.75 4.93
C PRO A 80 -16.32 13.37 5.51
N TYR A 81 -17.03 12.54 4.73
CA TYR A 81 -17.32 11.15 5.07
C TYR A 81 -16.05 10.32 5.32
N ILE A 82 -15.09 10.38 4.38
CA ILE A 82 -13.82 9.67 4.49
C ILE A 82 -12.97 10.27 5.61
N GLN A 83 -12.89 11.60 5.70
CA GLN A 83 -12.12 12.28 6.75
C GLN A 83 -12.61 11.85 8.14
N LYS A 84 -13.93 11.86 8.37
CA LYS A 84 -14.51 11.46 9.65
C LYS A 84 -14.23 9.99 9.93
N GLY A 85 -14.50 9.08 9.00
CA GLY A 85 -14.28 7.64 9.25
C GLY A 85 -12.82 7.26 9.48
N LEU A 86 -11.89 7.88 8.75
CA LEU A 86 -10.45 7.65 8.94
C LEU A 86 -9.94 8.11 10.31
N PHE A 87 -10.38 9.27 10.77
CA PHE A 87 -9.81 9.93 11.95
C PHE A 87 -10.76 10.01 13.16
N GLU A 88 -11.89 9.31 13.14
CA GLU A 88 -12.78 9.22 14.30
C GLU A 88 -12.01 8.64 15.50
N ASN A 89 -11.95 9.42 16.58
CA ASN A 89 -11.20 9.13 17.81
C ASN A 89 -9.68 8.95 17.60
N TYR A 90 -9.12 9.54 16.54
CA TYR A 90 -7.71 9.43 16.22
C TYR A 90 -7.11 10.81 15.91
N ASP A 91 -6.53 11.48 16.92
CA ASP A 91 -5.91 12.82 16.80
C ASP A 91 -4.42 12.81 17.18
N GLU A 92 -3.69 11.79 16.74
CA GLU A 92 -2.25 11.74 16.96
C GLU A 92 -1.51 12.70 16.00
N ARG A 93 -1.43 13.96 16.41
CA ARG A 93 -0.62 14.97 15.71
C ARG A 93 0.85 14.79 16.02
N VAL A 94 1.61 14.56 14.97
CA VAL A 94 3.07 14.37 15.03
C VAL A 94 3.80 15.60 14.52
N TRP A 95 3.24 16.22 13.48
CA TRP A 95 3.62 17.55 13.01
C TRP A 95 2.41 18.49 13.12
N PRO A 96 2.61 19.83 13.14
CA PRO A 96 1.51 20.78 13.19
C PRO A 96 0.46 20.55 12.08
N THR A 97 0.90 20.03 10.94
CA THR A 97 0.08 19.83 9.72
C THR A 97 0.01 18.37 9.29
N SER A 98 0.17 17.41 10.22
CA SER A 98 0.03 15.99 9.88
C SER A 98 -0.41 15.14 11.06
N ARG A 99 -0.89 13.95 10.74
CA ARG A 99 -1.20 12.90 11.71
C ARG A 99 -0.44 11.64 11.38
N ASN A 100 0.03 10.93 12.39
CA ASN A 100 0.45 9.54 12.18
C ASN A 100 -0.77 8.65 12.29
N ILE A 101 -0.79 7.51 11.60
CA ILE A 101 -1.80 6.46 11.77
C ILE A 101 -1.21 5.13 11.27
N PRO A 102 -1.43 4.00 11.95
CA PRO A 102 -1.03 2.70 11.42
C PRO A 102 -1.71 2.42 10.08
N ILE A 103 -0.97 1.85 9.12
CA ILE A 103 -1.51 1.48 7.80
C ILE A 103 -2.71 0.55 7.96
N ARG A 104 -2.61 -0.42 8.89
CA ARG A 104 -3.72 -1.33 9.21
C ARG A 104 -5.01 -0.57 9.55
N GLU A 105 -4.92 0.46 10.40
CA GLU A 105 -6.08 1.26 10.79
C GLU A 105 -6.66 2.04 9.60
N VAL A 106 -5.80 2.58 8.72
CA VAL A 106 -6.25 3.23 7.48
C VAL A 106 -6.99 2.22 6.58
N GLU A 107 -6.38 1.06 6.34
CA GLU A 107 -6.93 0.01 5.49
C GLU A 107 -8.25 -0.52 6.05
N ASP A 108 -8.34 -0.84 7.35
CA ASP A 108 -9.55 -1.36 7.99
C ASP A 108 -10.68 -0.32 8.00
N ARG A 109 -10.38 0.94 8.30
CA ARG A 109 -11.38 2.01 8.32
C ARG A 109 -11.90 2.33 6.91
N LEU A 110 -11.04 2.41 5.90
CA LEU A 110 -11.47 2.59 4.52
C LEU A 110 -12.30 1.41 4.02
N PHE A 111 -11.93 0.20 4.44
CA PHE A 111 -12.70 -1.00 4.11
C PHE A 111 -14.08 -0.98 4.77
N ALA A 112 -14.19 -0.53 6.02
CA ALA A 112 -15.50 -0.34 6.66
C ALA A 112 -16.35 0.74 5.96
N LEU A 113 -15.71 1.83 5.51
CA LEU A 113 -16.40 2.92 4.82
C LEU A 113 -16.94 2.52 3.42
N ILE A 114 -16.37 1.49 2.80
CA ILE A 114 -16.79 1.05 1.46
C ILE A 114 -18.01 0.13 1.51
N GLU A 115 -18.27 -0.51 2.65
CA GLU A 115 -19.29 -1.54 2.82
C GLU A 115 -20.70 -1.13 2.35
N PRO A 116 -21.22 0.08 2.63
CA PRO A 116 -22.54 0.48 2.13
C PRO A 116 -22.65 0.49 0.60
N PHE A 117 -21.56 0.81 -0.10
CA PHE A 117 -21.51 0.83 -1.56
C PHE A 117 -21.33 -0.57 -2.17
N VAL A 118 -20.78 -1.50 -1.39
CA VAL A 118 -20.76 -2.92 -1.73
C VAL A 118 -22.15 -3.52 -1.61
N GLN A 119 -22.85 -3.20 -0.52
CA GLN A 119 -24.24 -3.64 -0.30
C GLN A 119 -25.22 -3.09 -1.36
N SER A 120 -25.01 -1.87 -1.85
CA SER A 120 -25.80 -1.29 -2.93
C SER A 120 -25.45 -1.86 -4.32
N GLY A 121 -24.37 -2.65 -4.44
CA GLY A 121 -23.87 -3.19 -5.70
C GLY A 121 -23.12 -2.20 -6.58
N GLN A 122 -22.85 -0.98 -6.09
CA GLN A 122 -22.05 0.02 -6.81
C GLN A 122 -20.56 -0.32 -6.82
N ILE A 123 -20.09 -1.03 -5.80
CA ILE A 123 -18.70 -1.48 -5.68
C ILE A 123 -18.64 -3.00 -5.56
N GLU A 124 -17.83 -3.62 -6.41
CA GLU A 124 -17.54 -5.04 -6.43
C GLU A 124 -16.11 -5.27 -5.91
N LEU A 125 -15.96 -6.10 -4.88
CA LEU A 125 -14.66 -6.47 -4.32
C LEU A 125 -14.25 -7.84 -4.84
N VAL A 126 -13.06 -7.93 -5.44
CA VAL A 126 -12.51 -9.18 -5.98
C VAL A 126 -11.21 -9.49 -5.24
N ALA A 127 -11.23 -10.59 -4.47
CA ALA A 127 -10.12 -11.04 -3.63
C ALA A 127 -9.01 -11.75 -4.43
N GLU A 128 -8.63 -11.18 -5.57
CA GLU A 128 -7.62 -11.69 -6.48
C GLU A 128 -6.76 -10.54 -7.00
N ALA A 129 -5.51 -10.82 -7.36
CA ALA A 129 -4.71 -9.84 -8.07
C ALA A 129 -5.19 -9.73 -9.52
N LEU A 130 -5.25 -8.50 -10.06
CA LEU A 130 -5.56 -8.29 -11.47
C LEU A 130 -4.43 -8.85 -12.35
N GLN A 131 -4.79 -9.62 -13.38
CA GLN A 131 -3.85 -10.33 -14.26
C GLN A 131 -4.28 -10.13 -15.73
N GLU A 132 -3.37 -10.33 -16.69
CA GLU A 132 -3.67 -10.11 -18.12
C GLU A 132 -4.81 -11.01 -18.61
N GLN A 133 -4.91 -12.22 -18.06
CA GLN A 133 -5.94 -13.20 -18.34
C GLN A 133 -7.28 -12.92 -17.64
N THR A 134 -7.42 -11.84 -16.88
CA THR A 134 -8.70 -11.49 -16.27
C THR A 134 -9.72 -11.24 -17.37
N GLU A 135 -10.82 -12.01 -17.38
CA GLU A 135 -11.83 -12.04 -18.45
C GLU A 135 -12.34 -10.64 -18.83
N ARG A 136 -12.54 -9.75 -17.84
CA ARG A 136 -12.99 -8.38 -18.05
C ARG A 136 -11.99 -7.54 -18.85
N LEU A 137 -10.69 -7.76 -18.66
CA LEU A 137 -9.65 -7.11 -19.47
C LEU A 137 -9.65 -7.65 -20.90
N ILE A 138 -9.82 -8.97 -21.06
CA ILE A 138 -9.87 -9.63 -22.37
C ILE A 138 -11.07 -9.13 -23.18
N LYS A 139 -12.25 -9.08 -22.56
CA LYS A 139 -13.50 -8.66 -23.21
C LYS A 139 -13.57 -7.15 -23.43
N GLY A 140 -12.80 -6.36 -22.68
CA GLY A 140 -12.87 -4.90 -22.71
C GLY A 140 -14.17 -4.36 -22.10
N ASP A 141 -14.75 -5.08 -21.13
CA ASP A 141 -16.01 -4.74 -20.46
C ASP A 141 -15.78 -3.73 -19.31
N PHE A 142 -15.09 -2.63 -19.62
CA PHE A 142 -14.84 -1.50 -18.72
C PHE A 142 -14.52 -0.22 -19.49
N ASP A 143 -14.75 0.93 -18.87
CA ASP A 143 -14.47 2.25 -19.45
C ASP A 143 -13.14 2.83 -18.95
N MET A 144 -12.74 2.52 -17.71
CA MET A 144 -11.50 3.02 -17.12
C MET A 144 -10.74 1.95 -16.34
N LEU A 145 -9.41 1.95 -16.47
CA LEU A 145 -8.50 1.09 -15.71
C LEU A 145 -7.56 1.94 -14.84
N ILE A 146 -7.54 1.66 -13.54
CA ILE A 146 -6.82 2.43 -12.52
C ILE A 146 -5.77 1.54 -11.85
N GLY A 147 -4.51 1.98 -11.80
CA GLY A 147 -3.42 1.30 -11.09
C GLY A 147 -3.16 1.92 -9.71
N ALA A 148 -3.47 1.18 -8.65
CA ALA A 148 -3.33 1.56 -7.24
C ALA A 148 -2.61 0.49 -6.39
N ASP A 149 -1.90 -0.44 -7.04
CA ASP A 149 -1.22 -1.63 -6.50
C ASP A 149 0.29 -1.44 -6.27
N GLY A 150 0.75 -0.18 -6.22
CA GLY A 150 2.08 0.20 -5.76
C GLY A 150 3.21 0.06 -6.79
N SER A 151 4.43 -0.16 -6.31
CA SER A 151 5.66 -0.16 -7.13
C SER A 151 5.70 -1.28 -8.17
N ASN A 152 5.08 -2.42 -7.87
CA ASN A 152 4.94 -3.56 -8.76
C ASN A 152 3.58 -3.57 -9.47
N SER A 153 3.04 -2.39 -9.78
CA SER A 153 1.72 -2.24 -10.39
C SER A 153 1.56 -3.05 -11.68
N PHE A 154 0.48 -3.84 -11.73
CA PHE A 154 0.04 -4.54 -12.93
C PHE A 154 -0.28 -3.56 -14.05
N VAL A 155 -1.09 -2.53 -13.78
CA VAL A 155 -1.54 -1.55 -14.78
C VAL A 155 -0.35 -0.84 -15.44
N ARG A 156 0.71 -0.54 -14.67
CA ARG A 156 1.94 0.04 -15.23
C ARG A 156 2.61 -0.89 -16.25
N ARG A 157 2.71 -2.19 -15.94
CA ARG A 157 3.27 -3.18 -16.87
C ARG A 157 2.37 -3.38 -18.09
N TYR A 158 1.08 -3.59 -17.86
CA TYR A 158 0.07 -3.83 -18.89
C TYR A 158 0.01 -2.68 -19.91
N CYS A 159 0.01 -1.43 -19.44
CA CYS A 159 -0.03 -0.25 -20.30
C CYS A 159 1.36 0.19 -20.82
N ASN A 160 2.43 -0.56 -20.52
CA ASN A 160 3.81 -0.23 -20.87
C ASN A 160 4.21 1.21 -20.47
N ILE A 161 3.84 1.63 -19.26
CA ILE A 161 4.14 2.99 -18.76
C ILE A 161 5.64 3.06 -18.41
N PRO A 162 6.43 3.91 -19.09
CA PRO A 162 7.85 4.00 -18.83
C PRO A 162 8.11 4.65 -17.47
N MET A 163 8.96 4.00 -16.69
CA MET A 163 9.42 4.46 -15.38
C MET A 163 10.87 4.89 -15.50
N ILE A 164 11.19 6.08 -15.01
CA ILE A 164 12.57 6.55 -14.90
C ILE A 164 13.09 6.12 -13.53
N SER A 165 14.17 5.36 -13.50
CA SER A 165 14.86 5.00 -12.27
C SER A 165 15.93 6.05 -11.97
N GLU A 166 15.88 6.63 -10.79
CA GLU A 166 16.83 7.64 -10.30
C GLU A 166 17.89 7.05 -9.37
N GLY A 167 17.84 5.74 -9.15
CA GLY A 167 18.76 5.01 -8.30
C GLY A 167 18.06 4.08 -7.33
N VAL A 168 18.87 3.47 -6.48
CA VAL A 168 18.44 2.57 -5.42
C VAL A 168 18.93 3.15 -4.10
N GLU A 169 18.02 3.30 -3.14
CA GLU A 169 18.35 3.61 -1.76
C GLU A 169 18.13 2.39 -0.88
N TYR A 170 18.91 2.30 0.19
CA TYR A 170 18.85 1.20 1.14
C TYR A 170 18.45 1.69 2.52
N ALA A 171 17.60 0.91 3.18
CA ALA A 171 17.18 1.18 4.53
C ALA A 171 17.02 -0.10 5.35
N CYS A 172 17.00 0.06 6.67
CA CYS A 172 16.66 -0.96 7.65
C CYS A 172 15.45 -0.50 8.43
N GLY A 173 14.37 -1.27 8.38
CA GLY A 173 13.18 -1.05 9.21
C GLY A 173 13.26 -1.90 10.48
N VAL A 174 13.23 -1.25 11.64
CA VAL A 174 13.23 -1.90 12.95
C VAL A 174 11.86 -1.70 13.60
N ALA A 175 11.04 -2.75 13.63
CA ALA A 175 9.68 -2.68 14.18
C ALA A 175 9.71 -2.96 15.68
N TYR A 176 8.99 -2.13 16.45
CA TYR A 176 8.94 -2.23 17.90
C TYR A 176 7.53 -2.02 18.45
N GLN A 177 7.29 -2.62 19.62
CA GLN A 177 6.04 -2.47 20.36
C GLN A 177 6.32 -2.47 21.88
N ILE A 178 6.17 -1.29 22.48
CA ILE A 178 6.34 -1.04 23.90
C ILE A 178 4.99 -1.24 24.59
N PRO A 179 4.90 -2.09 25.63
CA PRO A 179 3.67 -2.27 26.41
C PRO A 179 3.12 -0.96 26.98
N ALA A 180 1.83 -0.92 27.31
CA ALA A 180 1.19 0.27 27.88
C ALA A 180 1.80 0.68 29.24
N HIS A 181 2.29 -0.29 30.00
CA HIS A 181 2.91 -0.08 31.30
C HIS A 181 4.34 -0.62 31.29
N VAL A 182 5.30 0.27 31.49
CA VAL A 182 6.73 -0.03 31.60
C VAL A 182 7.33 0.77 32.76
N PRO A 183 8.48 0.36 33.32
CA PRO A 183 9.18 1.16 34.32
C PRO A 183 9.54 2.55 33.78
N PRO A 184 9.63 3.60 34.63
CA PRO A 184 9.99 4.95 34.18
C PRO A 184 11.30 5.06 33.39
N SER A 185 12.27 4.18 33.66
CA SER A 185 13.53 4.10 32.92
C SER A 185 13.35 3.67 31.46
N GLU A 186 12.28 2.94 31.15
CA GLU A 186 11.99 2.37 29.84
C GLU A 186 10.83 3.09 29.13
N GLU A 187 10.27 4.12 29.77
CA GLU A 187 9.24 4.96 29.18
C GLU A 187 9.80 5.64 27.90
N PRO A 188 9.12 5.51 26.75
CA PRO A 188 9.60 6.08 25.49
C PRO A 188 9.67 7.61 25.56
N LEU A 189 10.47 8.19 24.67
CA LEU A 189 10.44 9.62 24.48
C LEU A 189 9.08 10.07 23.95
N HIS A 190 8.65 11.25 24.38
CA HIS A 190 7.45 11.88 23.85
C HIS A 190 7.58 12.12 22.33
N GLN A 191 6.48 11.95 21.60
CA GLN A 191 6.45 12.06 20.12
C GLN A 191 7.10 13.35 19.60
N ALA A 192 6.82 14.48 20.23
CA ALA A 192 7.41 15.77 19.85
C ALA A 192 8.96 15.76 19.90
N LEU A 193 9.55 15.07 20.89
CA LEU A 193 10.99 14.94 20.98
C LEU A 193 11.53 14.00 19.90
N ASN A 194 10.82 12.89 19.60
CA ASN A 194 11.15 12.01 18.48
C ASN A 194 11.19 12.78 17.15
N CYS A 195 10.27 13.73 16.93
CA CYS A 195 10.27 14.59 15.75
C CYS A 195 11.52 15.49 15.68
N VAL A 196 11.86 16.16 16.79
CA VAL A 196 13.05 17.02 16.87
C VAL A 196 14.32 16.21 16.60
N LEU A 197 14.45 15.06 17.26
CA LEU A 197 15.59 14.15 17.07
C LEU A 197 15.67 13.63 15.64
N THR A 198 14.53 13.30 15.02
CA THR A 198 14.47 12.90 13.61
C THR A 198 14.99 13.99 12.69
N VAL A 199 14.58 15.25 12.87
CA VAL A 199 14.99 16.37 11.99
C VAL A 199 16.42 16.82 12.24
N ALA A 200 16.96 16.61 13.43
CA ALA A 200 18.33 17.02 13.79
C ALA A 200 19.44 16.18 13.12
N GLN A 201 19.10 15.16 12.35
CA GLN A 201 20.05 14.24 11.71
C GLN A 201 19.47 13.61 10.43
N THR A 202 20.26 12.80 9.72
CA THR A 202 19.91 12.28 8.37
C THR A 202 19.92 10.76 8.24
N ARG A 203 20.08 10.03 9.36
CA ARG A 203 20.28 8.58 9.39
C ARG A 203 19.08 7.80 9.91
N TYR A 204 18.35 8.34 10.88
CA TYR A 204 17.27 7.67 11.58
C TYR A 204 15.93 8.39 11.39
N LEU A 205 14.85 7.65 11.31
CA LEU A 205 13.50 8.19 11.23
C LEU A 205 12.57 7.30 12.05
N VAL A 206 12.07 7.82 13.17
CA VAL A 206 11.08 7.11 13.98
C VAL A 206 9.68 7.52 13.55
N ASN A 207 8.96 6.56 13.00
CA ASN A 207 7.54 6.67 12.72
C ASN A 207 6.78 5.82 13.73
N SER A 208 6.12 6.47 14.67
CA SER A 208 5.42 5.81 15.76
C SER A 208 4.01 6.32 15.93
N SER A 209 3.18 5.45 16.51
CA SER A 209 1.90 5.79 17.11
C SER A 209 2.00 5.71 18.63
N SER A 210 1.54 6.75 19.31
CA SER A 210 1.63 7.01 20.75
C SER A 210 3.04 6.88 21.33
N SER A 211 4.06 7.01 20.47
CA SER A 211 5.48 6.71 20.76
C SER A 211 5.77 5.26 21.19
N ARG A 212 4.76 4.37 21.24
CA ARG A 212 4.88 3.01 21.77
C ARG A 212 4.92 1.92 20.70
N ARG A 213 4.26 2.11 19.57
CA ARG A 213 4.30 1.15 18.45
C ARG A 213 4.79 1.87 17.20
N GLY A 214 5.75 1.29 16.49
CA GLY A 214 6.26 1.97 15.30
C GLY A 214 7.44 1.29 14.64
N TYR A 215 8.07 2.05 13.76
CA TYR A 215 9.26 1.67 13.04
C TYR A 215 10.34 2.73 13.23
N LEU A 216 11.52 2.28 13.61
CA LEU A 216 12.76 3.01 13.41
C LEU A 216 13.29 2.65 12.02
N ASN A 217 13.23 3.60 11.10
CA ASN A 217 13.81 3.49 9.78
C ASN A 217 15.23 4.03 9.82
N ILE A 218 16.18 3.26 9.31
CA ILE A 218 17.60 3.57 9.33
C ILE A 218 18.07 3.62 7.88
N ARG A 219 18.60 4.76 7.44
CA ARG A 219 19.25 4.86 6.14
C ARG A 219 20.57 4.09 6.16
N LEU A 220 20.75 3.21 5.18
CA LEU A 220 21.94 2.38 5.03
C LEU A 220 22.69 2.73 3.75
N ILE A 221 24.00 2.53 3.76
CA ILE A 221 24.77 2.37 2.52
C ILE A 221 24.67 0.92 2.02
N GLN A 222 25.06 0.68 0.77
CA GLN A 222 24.95 -0.64 0.15
C GLN A 222 25.66 -1.75 0.95
N ASP A 223 26.89 -1.50 1.42
CA ASP A 223 27.66 -2.50 2.20
C ASP A 223 26.95 -2.88 3.51
N GLU A 224 26.38 -1.89 4.21
CA GLU A 224 25.61 -2.12 5.45
C GLU A 224 24.31 -2.90 5.17
N TYR A 225 23.68 -2.64 4.02
CA TYR A 225 22.49 -3.36 3.58
C TYR A 225 22.77 -4.83 3.26
N GLU A 226 23.85 -5.11 2.53
CA GLU A 226 24.22 -6.49 2.19
C GLU A 226 24.70 -7.25 3.44
N GLU A 227 25.39 -6.59 4.38
CA GLU A 227 25.69 -7.18 5.69
C GLU A 227 24.38 -7.55 6.42
N LEU A 228 23.43 -6.60 6.53
CA LEU A 228 22.14 -6.84 7.18
C LEU A 228 21.42 -8.05 6.55
N ARG A 229 21.34 -8.05 5.22
CA ARG A 229 20.65 -9.08 4.45
C ARG A 229 21.29 -10.44 4.67
N GLY A 230 22.62 -10.53 4.61
CA GLY A 230 23.36 -11.76 4.86
C GLY A 230 23.10 -12.30 6.27
N ARG A 231 23.15 -11.44 7.30
CA ARG A 231 22.86 -11.83 8.69
C ARG A 231 21.44 -12.35 8.88
N LEU A 232 20.45 -11.67 8.31
CA LEU A 232 19.05 -12.09 8.42
C LEU A 232 18.81 -13.42 7.69
N GLN A 233 19.47 -13.65 6.56
CA GLN A 233 19.44 -14.94 5.87
C GLN A 233 20.05 -16.07 6.71
N GLU A 234 21.14 -15.80 7.45
CA GLU A 234 21.73 -16.78 8.38
C GLU A 234 20.73 -17.19 9.48
N PHE A 235 20.02 -16.22 10.08
CA PHE A 235 18.97 -16.51 11.07
C PHE A 235 17.84 -17.36 10.49
N GLN A 236 17.36 -17.00 9.29
CA GLN A 236 16.33 -17.76 8.58
C GLN A 236 16.78 -19.19 8.30
N HIS A 237 18.01 -19.37 7.83
CA HIS A 237 18.55 -20.70 7.52
C HIS A 237 18.71 -21.59 8.77
N ARG A 238 19.04 -20.99 9.91
CA ARG A 238 19.15 -21.69 11.20
C ARG A 238 17.82 -21.82 11.95
N ASN A 239 16.73 -21.26 11.41
CA ASN A 239 15.44 -21.15 12.08
C ASN A 239 15.54 -20.52 13.49
N GLU A 240 16.42 -19.53 13.61
CA GLU A 240 16.68 -18.82 14.86
C GLU A 240 15.88 -17.51 14.91
N SER A 241 15.30 -17.21 16.07
CA SER A 241 14.73 -15.89 16.32
C SER A 241 15.84 -14.85 16.50
N LEU A 242 15.59 -13.66 15.95
CA LEU A 242 16.40 -12.47 16.18
C LEU A 242 16.22 -12.00 17.63
N ASP A 243 17.32 -11.93 18.37
CA ASP A 243 17.38 -11.29 19.68
C ASP A 243 18.50 -10.25 19.67
N LEU A 244 18.12 -8.97 19.73
CA LEU A 244 19.07 -7.86 19.71
C LEU A 244 19.86 -7.74 21.02
N LEU A 245 19.47 -8.43 22.10
CA LEU A 245 20.20 -8.46 23.37
C LEU A 245 21.26 -9.57 23.42
N ASP A 246 21.11 -10.61 22.61
CA ASP A 246 22.07 -11.71 22.53
C ASP A 246 23.31 -11.27 21.74
N VAL A 247 24.43 -11.05 22.45
CA VAL A 247 25.70 -10.62 21.86
C VAL A 247 26.38 -11.69 21.01
N ASN A 248 25.99 -12.96 21.13
CA ASN A 248 26.52 -14.03 20.27
C ASN A 248 25.81 -14.02 18.91
N LYS A 249 24.49 -13.76 18.92
CA LYS A 249 23.67 -13.62 17.71
C LYS A 249 23.88 -12.28 17.03
N CYS A 250 23.89 -11.21 17.81
CA CYS A 250 24.04 -9.82 17.36
C CYS A 250 25.33 -9.23 17.98
N PRO A 251 26.52 -9.56 17.45
CA PRO A 251 27.77 -9.12 18.05
C PRO A 251 28.01 -7.61 17.91
N ASN A 252 28.63 -7.01 18.94
CA ASN A 252 29.05 -5.60 18.92
C ASN A 252 30.14 -5.30 17.87
N SER A 253 30.81 -6.33 17.34
CA SER A 253 31.77 -6.18 16.24
C SER A 253 31.09 -6.02 14.88
N SER A 254 29.80 -6.34 14.77
CA SER A 254 29.04 -6.11 13.54
C SER A 254 28.60 -4.65 13.47
N LEU A 255 28.90 -4.03 12.33
CA LEU A 255 28.58 -2.63 12.10
C LEU A 255 27.06 -2.43 12.08
N VAL A 256 26.33 -3.31 11.38
CA VAL A 256 24.88 -3.20 11.26
C VAL A 256 24.16 -3.28 12.61
N TRP A 257 24.52 -4.24 13.48
CA TRP A 257 23.89 -4.35 14.80
C TRP A 257 24.23 -3.18 15.71
N THR A 258 25.43 -2.64 15.57
CA THR A 258 25.84 -1.42 16.28
C THR A 258 24.98 -0.23 15.86
N ILE A 259 24.76 -0.02 14.56
CA ILE A 259 23.91 1.05 14.03
C ILE A 259 22.46 0.90 14.51
N VAL A 260 21.93 -0.32 14.48
CA VAL A 260 20.56 -0.60 14.98
C VAL A 260 20.44 -0.24 16.46
N ARG A 261 21.39 -0.68 17.30
CA ARG A 261 21.39 -0.37 18.74
C ARG A 261 21.55 1.13 19.02
N GLN A 262 22.44 1.81 18.30
CA GLN A 262 22.62 3.25 18.42
C GLN A 262 21.33 4.01 18.09
N GLY A 263 20.63 3.63 17.03
CA GLY A 263 19.33 4.22 16.69
C GLY A 263 18.28 3.97 17.78
N LEU A 264 18.18 2.75 18.29
CA LEU A 264 17.27 2.42 19.39
C LEU A 264 17.58 3.22 20.66
N GLU A 265 18.85 3.31 21.04
CA GLU A 265 19.32 4.10 22.18
C GLU A 265 19.01 5.59 22.00
N PHE A 266 19.26 6.14 20.81
CA PHE A 266 19.03 7.54 20.47
C PHE A 266 17.57 7.96 20.69
N PHE A 267 16.62 7.05 20.42
CA PHE A 267 15.18 7.27 20.66
C PHE A 267 14.65 6.66 21.96
N LYS A 268 15.54 6.19 22.85
CA LYS A 268 15.20 5.54 24.13
C LYS A 268 14.23 4.36 23.97
N ILE A 269 14.40 3.58 22.90
CA ILE A 269 13.63 2.36 22.62
C ILE A 269 14.45 1.16 23.10
N SER A 270 13.92 0.38 24.05
CA SER A 270 14.64 -0.81 24.51
C SER A 270 14.65 -1.90 23.42
N PRO A 271 15.81 -2.52 23.11
CA PRO A 271 15.89 -3.60 22.11
C PRO A 271 14.99 -4.80 22.40
N LYS A 272 14.59 -5.03 23.66
CA LYS A 272 13.67 -6.12 24.03
C LYS A 272 12.25 -5.96 23.47
N TYR A 273 11.89 -4.74 23.07
CA TYR A 273 10.59 -4.43 22.46
C TYR A 273 10.64 -4.50 20.93
N VAL A 274 11.81 -4.77 20.36
CA VAL A 274 11.96 -5.03 18.93
C VAL A 274 11.56 -6.46 18.65
N PHE A 275 10.59 -6.63 17.77
CA PHE A 275 10.14 -7.95 17.35
C PHE A 275 10.54 -8.28 15.91
N ARG A 276 11.07 -7.29 15.16
CA ARG A 276 11.44 -7.48 13.76
C ARG A 276 12.45 -6.45 13.26
N VAL A 277 13.38 -6.92 12.43
CA VAL A 277 14.31 -6.10 11.64
C VAL A 277 14.22 -6.55 10.18
N LEU A 278 14.11 -5.61 9.24
CA LEU A 278 13.92 -5.90 7.82
C LEU A 278 14.83 -5.03 6.95
N PRO A 279 15.49 -5.60 5.93
CA PRO A 279 16.16 -4.84 4.90
C PRO A 279 15.12 -4.31 3.93
N ILE A 280 15.21 -3.03 3.58
CA ILE A 280 14.31 -2.35 2.67
C ILE A 280 15.14 -1.79 1.51
N GLU A 281 14.93 -2.33 0.31
CA GLU A 281 15.44 -1.75 -0.92
C GLU A 281 14.39 -0.82 -1.52
N ILE A 282 14.77 0.43 -1.77
CA ILE A 282 13.89 1.46 -2.30
C ILE A 282 14.38 1.81 -3.69
N ASN A 283 13.70 1.29 -4.70
CA ASN A 283 13.95 1.72 -6.07
C ASN A 283 13.23 3.05 -6.29
N VAL A 284 14.00 4.13 -6.35
CA VAL A 284 13.47 5.48 -6.57
C VAL A 284 13.07 5.57 -8.03
N ARG A 285 11.77 5.47 -8.28
CA ARG A 285 11.18 5.58 -9.62
C ARG A 285 10.07 6.60 -9.61
N HIS A 286 10.08 7.50 -10.58
CA HIS A 286 8.94 8.34 -10.87
C HIS A 286 8.36 7.97 -12.23
N ALA A 287 7.03 8.06 -12.34
CA ALA A 287 6.38 7.99 -13.63
C ALA A 287 6.71 9.29 -14.36
N SER A 288 7.25 9.19 -15.58
CA SER A 288 7.12 10.32 -16.49
C SER A 288 5.63 10.52 -16.77
N ILE A 289 5.14 11.76 -16.75
CA ILE A 289 3.75 12.01 -17.16
C ILE A 289 3.65 11.60 -18.62
N VAL A 290 3.00 10.46 -18.88
CA VAL A 290 2.76 9.95 -20.22
C VAL A 290 1.26 9.98 -20.46
N VAL A 291 0.82 10.94 -21.27
CA VAL A 291 -0.51 10.87 -21.89
C VAL A 291 -0.33 10.10 -23.18
N ARG A 292 -0.78 8.85 -23.22
CA ARG A 292 -0.75 8.00 -24.42
C ARG A 292 -2.16 7.54 -24.73
N GLU A 293 -2.63 7.84 -25.93
CA GLU A 293 -3.85 7.26 -26.47
C GLU A 293 -3.58 5.76 -26.72
N LEU A 294 -4.18 4.88 -25.91
CA LEU A 294 -4.10 3.44 -26.12
C LEU A 294 -5.21 3.05 -27.10
N ARG A 295 -4.82 2.64 -28.30
CA ARG A 295 -5.75 2.08 -29.30
C ARG A 295 -5.68 0.57 -29.22
N PHE A 296 -6.76 -0.05 -28.74
CA PHE A 296 -6.89 -1.49 -28.75
C PHE A 296 -7.71 -1.92 -29.96
N GLU A 297 -7.25 -2.93 -30.70
CA GLU A 297 -8.08 -3.64 -31.68
C GLU A 297 -8.87 -4.71 -30.92
N ILE A 298 -10.15 -4.46 -30.68
CA ILE A 298 -11.05 -5.49 -30.17
C ILE A 298 -11.29 -6.47 -31.32
N GLN A 299 -10.84 -7.72 -31.16
CA GLN A 299 -11.24 -8.79 -32.06
C GLN A 299 -12.74 -9.03 -31.83
N GLU A 300 -13.57 -8.64 -32.79
CA GLU A 300 -14.96 -9.10 -32.81
C GLU A 300 -14.94 -10.62 -32.91
N ASP A 301 -15.51 -11.28 -31.90
CA ASP A 301 -15.83 -12.70 -31.96
C ASP A 301 -16.68 -12.91 -33.21
N LYS A 302 -16.10 -13.62 -34.17
CA LYS A 302 -16.86 -14.07 -35.33
C LYS A 302 -17.78 -15.16 -34.84
N ASP A 303 -18.99 -14.76 -34.49
CA ASP A 303 -20.14 -15.66 -34.42
C ASP A 303 -20.13 -16.51 -35.69
N GLU A 304 -19.80 -17.78 -35.53
CA GLU A 304 -19.86 -18.80 -36.56
C GLU A 304 -21.33 -19.08 -36.91
N LYS A 305 -21.97 -18.16 -37.64
CA LYS A 305 -23.14 -18.47 -38.47
C LYS A 305 -23.07 -17.79 -39.83
N ALA A 306 -22.59 -18.60 -40.77
CA ALA A 306 -23.04 -18.75 -42.15
C ALA A 306 -22.52 -17.79 -43.24
N SER A 307 -22.19 -18.46 -44.34
CA SER A 307 -22.33 -18.04 -45.74
C SER A 307 -21.22 -17.18 -46.34
N SER A 308 -20.64 -17.77 -47.38
CA SER A 308 -19.76 -17.20 -48.38
C SER A 308 -20.43 -16.07 -49.14
N VAL A 309 -20.13 -14.81 -48.80
CA VAL A 309 -20.20 -13.69 -49.76
C VAL A 309 -19.07 -12.70 -49.45
N GLN A 310 -18.23 -12.44 -50.47
CA GLN A 310 -17.23 -11.38 -50.48
C GLN A 310 -17.86 -10.02 -50.17
N LYS A 311 -17.27 -9.25 -49.24
CA LYS A 311 -17.23 -7.79 -49.34
C LYS A 311 -15.96 -7.23 -48.70
N ALA A 312 -15.21 -6.53 -49.54
CA ALA A 312 -14.08 -5.70 -49.19
C ALA A 312 -14.50 -4.51 -48.31
N GLY A 313 -13.57 -4.04 -47.47
CA GLY A 313 -13.69 -2.75 -46.77
C GLY A 313 -14.19 -2.82 -45.34
N GLY A 314 -13.58 -3.65 -44.48
CA GLY A 314 -13.78 -3.56 -43.04
C GLY A 314 -13.14 -2.28 -42.50
N ARG A 315 -13.97 -1.26 -42.23
CA ARG A 315 -13.54 -0.06 -41.50
C ARG A 315 -13.28 -0.50 -40.06
N LYS A 316 -12.01 -0.67 -39.70
CA LYS A 316 -11.59 -0.97 -38.31
C LYS A 316 -12.21 0.06 -37.39
N GLN A 317 -13.14 -0.37 -36.53
CA GLN A 317 -13.67 0.48 -35.47
C GLN A 317 -12.66 0.49 -34.34
N TYR A 318 -12.11 1.66 -34.07
CA TYR A 318 -11.32 1.90 -32.88
C TYR A 318 -12.26 2.53 -31.85
N LYS A 319 -12.40 1.89 -30.69
CA LYS A 319 -12.89 2.61 -29.51
C LYS A 319 -11.71 3.37 -28.93
N THR A 320 -11.75 4.69 -29.06
CA THR A 320 -10.98 5.60 -28.21
C THR A 320 -11.61 5.57 -26.82
N ALA A 321 -10.83 5.24 -25.80
CA ALA A 321 -11.17 5.50 -24.40
C ALA A 321 -10.66 6.89 -24.01
#